data_AF-A0A1D2I5H7-F1
#
_entry.id   AF-A0A1D2I5H7-F1
#
_cell.length_a   1.000
_cell.length_b   1.000
_cell.length_c   1.000
_cell.angle_alpha   90.00
_cell.angle_beta   90.00
_cell.angle_gamma   90.00
#
_symmetry.space_group_name_H-M   'P 1'
#
loop_
_entity.id
_entity.type
_entity.pdbx_description
1 polymer ?
#
loop_
_entity_poly.entity_id
_entity_poly.type
_entity_poly.pdbx_seq_one_letter_code
_entity_poly.pdbx_strand_id
1 'polypeptide(L)'
;MRIKTGGQHQGWTVVHQARRAWRGSFEGVWLGVEESTGHWMVGRQHDGQSMDDGFDADGNWATSRHFREGNEYLNMRRALAAYDEEAQNASDVWNGMWDQRAHEAVARHLAHRVPFPAPVRLSAGWIGRGLTEYHPPRGSTIPLDGPEAKYELIRYLQGQTRFDEIVTEPGSVSEEEAYQLAINATGPIRFVCRGVTFYLSE
;
A
#
# COMPACT_ATOMS: atom_id res chain seq x y z
N MET A 1 4.68 -11.91 21.55
CA MET A 1 4.47 -10.45 21.55
C MET A 1 3.68 -10.03 20.31
N ARG A 2 2.83 -8.99 20.40
CA ARG A 2 2.16 -8.38 19.23
C ARG A 2 2.74 -6.99 18.95
N ILE A 3 3.39 -6.83 17.81
CA ILE A 3 3.77 -5.52 17.29
C ILE A 3 2.52 -4.90 16.65
N LYS A 4 2.28 -3.59 16.79
CA LYS A 4 1.10 -2.92 16.18
C LYS A 4 1.46 -2.40 14.79
N THR A 5 0.47 -2.35 13.88
CA THR A 5 0.60 -1.61 12.61
C THR A 5 1.01 -0.16 12.88
N GLY A 6 1.98 0.35 12.13
CA GLY A 6 2.62 1.64 12.32
C GLY A 6 3.75 1.65 13.36
N GLY A 7 3.95 0.56 14.11
CA GLY A 7 5.06 0.43 15.05
C GLY A 7 6.38 0.10 14.34
N GLN A 8 7.47 0.71 14.80
CA GLN A 8 8.82 0.34 14.38
C GLN A 8 9.35 -0.84 15.19
N HIS A 9 9.98 -1.78 14.51
CA HIS A 9 10.65 -2.91 15.12
C HIS A 9 11.87 -3.33 14.30
N GLN A 10 13.04 -3.42 14.94
CA GLN A 10 14.33 -3.74 14.28
C GLN A 10 14.62 -2.88 13.02
N GLY A 11 14.22 -1.60 13.05
CA GLY A 11 14.39 -0.66 11.92
C GLY A 11 13.26 -0.67 10.88
N TRP A 12 12.27 -1.57 11.02
CA TRP A 12 11.15 -1.71 10.07
C TRP A 12 9.85 -1.17 10.66
N THR A 13 9.12 -0.36 9.89
CA THR A 13 7.73 -0.01 10.18
C THR A 13 6.82 -1.14 9.73
N VAL A 14 6.03 -1.73 10.62
CA VAL A 14 5.03 -2.75 10.26
C VAL A 14 3.83 -2.08 9.58
N VAL A 15 3.65 -2.30 8.29
CA VAL A 15 2.56 -1.69 7.47
C VAL A 15 1.28 -2.50 7.60
N HIS A 16 1.37 -3.82 7.55
CA HIS A 16 0.22 -4.71 7.72
C HIS A 16 0.67 -6.02 8.38
N GLN A 17 -0.23 -6.66 9.11
CA GLN A 17 -0.02 -8.00 9.62
C GLN A 17 -1.35 -8.70 9.76
N ALA A 18 -1.31 -10.02 9.71
CA ALA A 18 -2.41 -10.82 10.21
C ALA A 18 -1.97 -12.17 10.70
N ARG A 19 -2.81 -12.70 11.56
CA ARG A 19 -2.62 -13.95 12.26
C ARG A 19 -3.96 -14.62 12.44
N ARG A 20 -4.02 -15.94 12.31
CA ARG A 20 -5.24 -16.74 12.46
C ARG A 20 -4.95 -18.11 13.03
N ALA A 21 -5.97 -18.68 13.67
CA ALA A 21 -5.90 -20.05 14.18
C ALA A 21 -5.91 -21.04 13.01
N TRP A 22 -4.98 -21.99 13.03
CA TRP A 22 -4.85 -23.05 12.06
C TRP A 22 -4.32 -24.33 12.71
N ARG A 23 -5.00 -25.46 12.52
CA ARG A 23 -4.58 -26.81 12.97
C ARG A 23 -4.03 -26.89 14.42
N GLY A 24 -4.61 -26.12 15.34
CA GLY A 24 -4.21 -26.15 16.76
C GLY A 24 -3.05 -25.21 17.12
N SER A 25 -2.61 -24.36 16.20
CA SER A 25 -1.71 -23.23 16.45
C SER A 25 -2.30 -21.93 15.87
N PHE A 26 -1.60 -20.83 16.03
CA PHE A 26 -1.82 -19.58 15.31
C PHE A 26 -0.65 -19.33 14.36
N GLU A 27 -0.96 -19.11 13.08
CA GLU A 27 0.02 -18.75 12.06
C GLU A 27 -0.24 -17.32 11.58
N GLY A 28 0.80 -16.63 11.09
CA GLY A 28 0.64 -15.26 10.63
C GLY A 28 1.75 -14.77 9.71
N VAL A 29 1.46 -13.66 9.05
CA VAL A 29 2.36 -12.97 8.12
C VAL A 29 2.31 -11.48 8.38
N TRP A 30 3.41 -10.79 8.08
CA TRP A 30 3.50 -9.35 8.19
C TRP A 30 4.28 -8.74 7.02
N LEU A 31 3.96 -7.49 6.73
CA LEU A 31 4.56 -6.65 5.69
C LEU A 31 5.13 -5.40 6.36
N GLY A 32 6.36 -5.04 6.02
CA GLY A 32 6.98 -3.84 6.55
C GLY A 32 7.93 -3.14 5.58
N VAL A 33 8.31 -1.93 5.97
CA VAL A 33 9.15 -1.01 5.19
C VAL A 33 10.23 -0.39 6.07
N GLU A 34 11.43 -0.24 5.52
CA GLU A 34 12.52 0.53 6.12
C GLU A 34 12.48 1.94 5.52
N GLU A 35 11.92 2.90 6.26
CA GLU A 35 11.59 4.25 5.74
C GLU A 35 12.79 5.00 5.16
N SER A 36 13.97 4.80 5.72
CA SER A 36 15.19 5.52 5.35
C SER A 36 15.77 5.09 4.00
N THR A 37 15.43 3.88 3.56
CA THR A 37 16.00 3.26 2.35
C THR A 37 14.94 2.96 1.29
N GLY A 38 13.65 2.94 1.67
CA GLY A 38 12.58 2.47 0.79
C GLY A 38 12.67 0.98 0.49
N HIS A 39 13.38 0.22 1.34
CA HIS A 39 13.38 -1.24 1.28
C HIS A 39 12.08 -1.79 1.87
N TRP A 40 11.62 -2.91 1.33
CA TRP A 40 10.43 -3.58 1.81
C TRP A 40 10.74 -5.01 2.21
N MET A 41 9.94 -5.55 3.11
CA MET A 41 10.07 -6.94 3.51
C MET A 41 8.72 -7.56 3.85
N VAL A 42 8.66 -8.87 3.67
CA VAL A 42 7.60 -9.72 4.18
C VAL A 42 8.20 -10.72 5.15
N GLY A 43 7.48 -11.08 6.21
CA GLY A 43 7.90 -12.14 7.10
C GLY A 43 6.77 -13.03 7.59
N ARG A 44 7.14 -14.25 7.98
CA ARG A 44 6.29 -15.20 8.71
C ARG A 44 6.45 -14.98 10.19
N GLN A 45 5.32 -14.85 10.88
CA GLN A 45 5.29 -14.91 12.34
C GLN A 45 5.58 -16.34 12.81
N HIS A 46 6.09 -16.49 14.03
CA HIS A 46 6.21 -17.80 14.66
C HIS A 46 4.83 -18.44 14.88
N ASP A 47 4.76 -19.75 14.73
CA ASP A 47 3.60 -20.52 15.15
C ASP A 47 3.45 -20.41 16.67
N GLY A 48 2.24 -20.16 17.14
CA GLY A 48 2.00 -19.94 18.56
C GLY A 48 0.63 -20.40 19.02
N GLN A 49 0.27 -20.00 20.24
CA GLN A 49 -0.95 -20.40 20.92
C GLN A 49 -2.00 -19.28 20.96
N SER A 50 -1.66 -18.08 20.48
CA SER A 50 -2.53 -16.90 20.57
C SER A 50 -2.36 -15.94 19.40
N MET A 51 -3.20 -14.90 19.37
CA MET A 51 -3.06 -13.79 18.42
C MET A 51 -1.84 -12.89 18.71
N ASP A 52 -1.21 -13.04 19.88
CA ASP A 52 -0.26 -12.08 20.42
C ASP A 52 1.14 -12.66 20.66
N ASP A 53 1.44 -13.88 20.18
CA ASP A 53 2.73 -14.56 20.32
C ASP A 53 3.46 -14.81 18.99
N GLY A 54 3.02 -14.13 17.92
CA GLY A 54 3.63 -14.28 16.59
C GLY A 54 5.05 -13.72 16.47
N PHE A 55 5.46 -12.87 17.41
CA PHE A 55 6.84 -12.43 17.56
C PHE A 55 7.39 -12.95 18.89
N ASP A 56 8.66 -13.40 18.88
CA ASP A 56 9.31 -13.94 20.07
C ASP A 56 9.56 -12.85 21.14
N ALA A 57 10.26 -13.18 22.23
CA ALA A 57 10.51 -12.24 23.32
C ALA A 57 11.37 -11.03 22.89
N ASP A 58 12.23 -11.20 21.89
CA ASP A 58 13.08 -10.16 21.31
C ASP A 58 12.38 -9.48 20.11
N GLY A 59 11.18 -9.94 19.76
CA GLY A 59 10.35 -9.47 18.66
C GLY A 59 10.70 -10.08 17.30
N ASN A 60 11.57 -11.10 17.25
CA ASN A 60 11.90 -11.77 16.00
C ASN A 60 10.69 -12.53 15.44
N TRP A 61 10.80 -12.80 14.15
CA TRP A 61 9.85 -13.54 13.35
C TRP A 61 10.52 -14.80 12.78
N ALA A 62 9.73 -15.76 12.30
CA ALA A 62 10.23 -17.06 11.88
C ALA A 62 11.11 -16.98 10.62
N THR A 63 10.62 -16.32 9.57
CA THR A 63 11.35 -16.14 8.31
C THR A 63 11.02 -14.78 7.68
N SER A 64 11.91 -14.30 6.79
CA SER A 64 11.64 -13.08 6.03
C SER A 64 12.28 -13.07 4.64
N ARG A 65 11.64 -12.36 3.73
CA ARG A 65 12.15 -12.01 2.39
C ARG A 65 12.31 -10.50 2.31
N HIS A 66 13.46 -10.06 1.79
CA HIS A 66 13.86 -8.66 1.71
C HIS A 66 13.90 -8.20 0.25
N PHE A 67 13.40 -7.00 -0.02
CA PHE A 67 13.39 -6.35 -1.33
C PHE A 67 14.13 -5.02 -1.21
N ARG A 68 15.35 -5.00 -1.75
CA ARG A 68 16.34 -3.92 -1.55
C ARG A 68 16.91 -3.37 -2.85
N GLU A 69 16.12 -3.38 -3.91
CA GLU A 69 16.52 -2.77 -5.18
C GLU A 69 16.48 -1.24 -5.05
N GLY A 70 17.20 -0.52 -5.92
CA GLY A 70 17.27 0.95 -5.90
C GLY A 70 15.96 1.67 -6.29
N ASN A 71 14.85 0.95 -6.35
CA ASN A 71 13.53 1.45 -6.73
C ASN A 71 12.51 1.04 -5.64
N GLU A 72 12.12 2.00 -4.82
CA GLU A 72 11.19 1.79 -3.70
C GLU A 72 9.82 1.27 -4.18
N TYR A 73 9.32 1.79 -5.30
CA TYR A 73 8.04 1.36 -5.86
C TYR A 73 8.06 -0.12 -6.24
N LEU A 74 9.14 -0.55 -6.90
CA LEU A 74 9.34 -1.95 -7.27
C LEU A 74 9.51 -2.86 -6.05
N ASN A 75 10.25 -2.40 -5.02
CA ASN A 75 10.37 -3.11 -3.75
C ASN A 75 9.00 -3.34 -3.11
N MET A 76 8.19 -2.29 -3.00
CA MET A 76 6.82 -2.37 -2.46
C MET A 76 5.96 -3.37 -3.24
N ARG A 77 5.95 -3.29 -4.57
CA ARG A 77 5.15 -4.20 -5.42
C ARG A 77 5.56 -5.66 -5.25
N ARG A 78 6.86 -5.94 -5.23
CA ARG A 78 7.37 -7.30 -5.04
C ARG A 78 7.10 -7.81 -3.64
N ALA A 79 7.22 -6.95 -2.63
CA ALA A 79 6.88 -7.29 -1.26
C ALA A 79 5.38 -7.60 -1.10
N LEU A 80 4.49 -6.83 -1.74
CA LEU A 80 3.05 -7.12 -1.76
C LEU A 80 2.73 -8.45 -2.45
N ALA A 81 3.35 -8.74 -3.60
CA ALA A 81 3.18 -10.02 -4.28
C ALA A 81 3.67 -11.19 -3.42
N ALA A 82 4.84 -11.06 -2.80
CA ALA A 82 5.36 -12.06 -1.88
C ALA A 82 4.51 -12.17 -0.59
N TYR A 83 3.88 -11.08 -0.15
CA TYR A 83 2.97 -11.09 0.98
C TYR A 83 1.69 -11.85 0.71
N ASP A 84 1.16 -11.76 -0.50
CA ASP A 84 0.05 -12.58 -0.94
C ASP A 84 0.44 -14.07 -1.01
N GLU A 85 1.61 -14.38 -1.58
CA GLU A 85 2.17 -15.74 -1.60
C GLU A 85 2.36 -16.32 -0.19
N GLU A 86 2.99 -15.55 0.71
CA GLU A 86 3.17 -15.95 2.11
C GLU A 86 1.83 -16.13 2.82
N ALA A 87 0.85 -15.25 2.59
CA ALA A 87 -0.48 -15.38 3.18
C ALA A 87 -1.21 -16.63 2.69
N GLN A 88 -1.07 -17.00 1.42
CA GLN A 88 -1.64 -18.24 0.87
C GLN A 88 -0.97 -19.48 1.48
N ASN A 89 0.34 -19.42 1.70
CA ASN A 89 1.11 -20.48 2.36
C ASN A 89 0.88 -20.52 3.89
N ALA A 90 0.43 -19.41 4.50
CA ALA A 90 0.08 -19.29 5.93
C ALA A 90 -1.39 -19.63 6.08
N SER A 91 -1.65 -20.90 6.31
CA SER A 91 -2.95 -21.50 6.07
C SER A 91 -4.10 -20.72 6.75
N ASP A 92 -5.10 -20.36 5.92
CA ASP A 92 -6.32 -19.62 6.28
C ASP A 92 -6.17 -18.14 6.69
N VAL A 93 -4.94 -17.58 6.67
CA VAL A 93 -4.74 -16.13 6.76
C VAL A 93 -5.31 -15.43 5.52
N TRP A 94 -5.01 -16.00 4.35
CA TRP A 94 -5.59 -15.57 3.08
C TRP A 94 -7.09 -15.85 3.04
N ASN A 95 -7.88 -14.81 2.80
CA ASN A 95 -9.34 -14.88 2.64
C ASN A 95 -9.78 -13.87 1.57
N GLY A 96 -11.04 -13.92 1.14
CA GLY A 96 -11.54 -13.06 0.05
C GLY A 96 -11.40 -11.54 0.28
N MET A 97 -11.24 -11.08 1.53
CA MET A 97 -11.00 -9.66 1.85
C MET A 97 -9.53 -9.32 2.10
N TRP A 98 -8.63 -10.31 2.06
CA TRP A 98 -7.22 -10.17 2.38
C TRP A 98 -6.53 -9.14 1.51
N ASP A 99 -6.60 -9.39 0.20
CA ASP A 99 -5.95 -8.58 -0.82
C ASP A 99 -6.36 -7.11 -0.71
N GLN A 100 -7.67 -6.86 -0.55
CA GLN A 100 -8.19 -5.51 -0.35
C GLN A 100 -7.59 -4.84 0.90
N ARG A 101 -7.57 -5.52 2.04
CA ARG A 101 -7.06 -4.96 3.31
C ARG A 101 -5.56 -4.68 3.26
N ALA A 102 -4.78 -5.55 2.62
CA ALA A 102 -3.35 -5.36 2.46
C ALA A 102 -3.05 -4.12 1.59
N HIS A 103 -3.75 -3.98 0.46
CA HIS A 103 -3.61 -2.82 -0.42
C HIS A 103 -4.07 -1.52 0.25
N GLU A 104 -5.18 -1.55 1.00
CA GLU A 104 -5.67 -0.42 1.79
C GLU A 104 -4.67 0.00 2.88
N ALA A 105 -4.04 -0.95 3.57
CA ALA A 105 -3.03 -0.67 4.57
C ALA A 105 -1.78 0.00 3.96
N VAL A 106 -1.32 -0.48 2.81
CA VAL A 106 -0.23 0.15 2.06
C VAL A 106 -0.63 1.55 1.59
N ALA A 107 -1.79 1.72 0.96
CA ALA A 107 -2.25 3.02 0.49
C ALA A 107 -2.34 4.03 1.63
N ARG A 108 -2.87 3.61 2.78
CA ARG A 108 -2.97 4.47 3.97
C ARG A 108 -1.60 4.82 4.52
N HIS A 109 -0.68 3.87 4.60
CA HIS A 109 0.68 4.12 5.03
C HIS A 109 1.37 5.16 4.11
N LEU A 110 1.33 4.94 2.80
CA LEU A 110 1.90 5.84 1.80
C LEU A 110 1.31 7.25 1.85
N ALA A 111 -0.01 7.36 2.05
CA ALA A 111 -0.71 8.65 2.14
C ALA A 111 -0.25 9.52 3.33
N HIS A 112 0.32 8.91 4.37
CA HIS A 112 0.78 9.61 5.57
C HIS A 112 2.29 9.88 5.57
N ARG A 113 3.05 9.40 4.58
CA ARG A 113 4.52 9.56 4.53
C ARG A 113 4.94 11.04 4.44
N VAL A 114 4.31 11.81 3.55
CA VAL A 114 4.54 13.24 3.43
C VAL A 114 3.32 14.01 3.96
N PRO A 115 3.46 14.72 5.10
CA PRO A 115 2.36 15.46 5.68
C PRO A 115 2.05 16.73 4.88
N PHE A 116 0.79 17.16 4.92
CA PHE A 116 0.40 18.47 4.42
C PHE A 116 0.89 19.57 5.38
N PRO A 117 1.35 20.72 4.88
CA PRO A 117 1.87 21.80 5.71
C PRO A 117 0.79 22.49 6.57
N ALA A 118 -0.47 22.38 6.14
CA ALA A 118 -1.64 22.84 6.87
C ALA A 118 -2.83 21.91 6.56
N PRO A 119 -3.87 21.88 7.41
CA PRO A 119 -5.11 21.19 7.09
C PRO A 119 -5.69 21.70 5.76
N VAL A 120 -6.00 20.77 4.86
CA VAL A 120 -6.59 21.06 3.54
C VAL A 120 -7.74 20.08 3.29
N ARG A 121 -8.74 20.55 2.55
CA ARG A 121 -9.84 19.72 2.05
C ARG A 121 -9.65 19.52 0.56
N LEU A 122 -9.53 18.28 0.11
CA LEU A 122 -9.32 17.93 -1.29
C LEU A 122 -10.29 16.84 -1.71
N SER A 123 -10.78 16.91 -2.94
CA SER A 123 -11.42 15.80 -3.64
C SER A 123 -10.36 15.00 -4.38
N ALA A 124 -10.46 13.67 -4.32
CA ALA A 124 -9.67 12.77 -5.16
C ALA A 124 -10.55 12.16 -6.24
N GLY A 125 -9.97 11.88 -7.40
CA GLY A 125 -10.69 11.17 -8.45
C GLY A 125 -9.83 10.79 -9.65
N TRP A 126 -10.48 10.14 -10.61
CA TRP A 126 -9.85 9.77 -11.87
C TRP A 126 -10.81 9.88 -13.06
N ILE A 127 -10.23 10.01 -14.24
CA ILE A 127 -10.94 10.06 -15.53
C ILE A 127 -10.37 8.94 -16.39
N GLY A 128 -11.26 8.06 -16.85
CA GLY A 128 -10.89 6.86 -17.60
C GLY A 128 -10.23 7.17 -18.94
N ARG A 129 -9.57 6.15 -19.49
CA ARG A 129 -8.78 6.27 -20.72
C ARG A 129 -9.58 6.81 -21.90
N GLY A 130 -8.96 7.73 -22.65
CA GLY A 130 -9.58 8.36 -23.82
C GLY A 130 -10.75 9.29 -23.51
N LEU A 131 -11.09 9.50 -22.24
CA LEU A 131 -12.12 10.44 -21.82
C LEU A 131 -11.46 11.79 -21.48
N THR A 132 -12.04 12.87 -22.00
CA THR A 132 -11.64 14.24 -21.67
C THR A 132 -12.31 14.71 -20.39
N GLU A 133 -11.85 15.84 -19.85
CA GLU A 133 -12.39 16.50 -18.65
C GLU A 133 -13.87 16.93 -18.72
N TYR A 134 -14.49 16.84 -19.89
CA TYR A 134 -15.93 17.02 -20.07
C TYR A 134 -16.76 15.79 -19.66
N HIS A 135 -16.10 14.67 -19.34
CA HIS A 135 -16.76 13.48 -18.84
C HIS A 135 -16.79 13.52 -17.30
N PRO A 136 -17.92 13.15 -16.67
CA PRO A 136 -18.00 13.11 -15.24
C PRO A 136 -16.89 12.20 -14.70
N PRO A 137 -16.06 12.67 -13.76
CA PRO A 137 -15.00 11.86 -13.19
C PRO A 137 -15.58 10.58 -12.60
N ARG A 138 -14.90 9.47 -12.83
CA ARG A 138 -15.28 8.19 -12.25
C ARG A 138 -14.62 8.10 -10.87
N GLY A 139 -15.40 7.71 -9.86
CA GLY A 139 -14.88 7.58 -8.49
C GLY A 139 -14.44 8.88 -7.83
N SER A 140 -15.00 10.05 -8.20
CA SER A 140 -14.70 11.30 -7.48
C SER A 140 -15.23 11.25 -6.05
N THR A 141 -14.43 11.68 -5.09
CA THR A 141 -14.87 11.85 -3.70
C THR A 141 -15.51 13.23 -3.49
N ILE A 142 -16.26 13.39 -2.41
CA ILE A 142 -16.46 14.71 -1.80
C ILE A 142 -15.11 15.25 -1.28
N PRO A 143 -14.97 16.55 -0.96
CA PRO A 143 -13.76 17.05 -0.30
C PRO A 143 -13.53 16.34 1.05
N LEU A 144 -12.38 15.68 1.19
CA LEU A 144 -11.89 14.97 2.38
C LEU A 144 -10.67 15.67 2.95
N ASP A 145 -10.25 15.31 4.16
CA ASP A 145 -8.97 15.79 4.69
C ASP A 145 -7.82 15.31 3.80
N GLY A 146 -6.79 16.15 3.62
CA GLY A 146 -5.68 15.90 2.68
C GLY A 146 -5.12 14.47 2.69
N PRO A 147 -4.76 13.88 3.85
CA PRO A 147 -4.29 12.50 3.92
C PRO A 147 -5.32 11.46 3.44
N GLU A 148 -6.60 11.67 3.71
CA GLU A 148 -7.67 10.75 3.27
C GLU A 148 -7.93 10.87 1.76
N ALA A 149 -7.87 12.09 1.20
CA ALA A 149 -7.93 12.29 -0.24
C ALA A 149 -6.73 11.63 -0.95
N LYS A 150 -5.52 11.77 -0.39
CA LYS A 150 -4.31 11.11 -0.90
C LYS A 150 -4.43 9.59 -0.83
N TYR A 151 -5.00 9.05 0.24
CA TYR A 151 -5.32 7.63 0.37
C TYR A 151 -6.25 7.13 -0.74
N GLU A 152 -7.35 7.83 -1.02
CA GLU A 152 -8.28 7.47 -2.09
C GLU A 152 -7.61 7.55 -3.47
N LEU A 153 -6.79 8.58 -3.72
CA LEU A 153 -6.02 8.70 -4.97
C LEU A 153 -5.09 7.49 -5.19
N ILE A 154 -4.34 7.09 -4.16
CA ILE A 154 -3.44 5.93 -4.24
C ILE A 154 -4.23 4.65 -4.48
N ARG A 155 -5.41 4.49 -3.88
CA ARG A 155 -6.30 3.35 -4.16
C ARG A 155 -6.81 3.33 -5.59
N TYR A 156 -7.16 4.49 -6.15
CA TYR A 156 -7.55 4.57 -7.56
C TYR A 156 -6.37 4.20 -8.46
N LEU A 157 -5.17 4.69 -8.17
CA LEU A 157 -3.96 4.33 -8.90
C LEU A 157 -3.72 2.82 -8.85
N GLN A 158 -3.72 2.21 -7.65
CA GLN A 158 -3.60 0.76 -7.46
C GLN A 158 -4.62 -0.04 -8.28
N GLY A 159 -5.89 0.37 -8.28
CA GLY A 159 -6.96 -0.35 -8.97
C GLY A 159 -6.89 -0.21 -10.49
N GLN A 160 -6.62 1.00 -10.99
CA GLN A 160 -6.64 1.28 -12.44
C GLN A 160 -5.36 0.81 -13.15
N THR A 161 -4.22 0.70 -12.44
CA THR A 161 -2.95 0.24 -13.04
C THR A 161 -2.65 -1.23 -12.75
N ARG A 162 -3.59 -1.97 -12.13
CA ARG A 162 -3.41 -3.37 -11.72
C ARG A 162 -3.17 -4.33 -12.89
N PHE A 163 -3.64 -4.00 -14.09
CA PHE A 163 -3.55 -4.87 -15.27
C PHE A 163 -2.32 -4.51 -16.13
N ASP A 164 -1.61 -5.52 -16.63
CA ASP A 164 -0.36 -5.41 -17.41
C ASP A 164 -0.53 -4.80 -18.82
N GLU A 165 -1.68 -4.23 -19.15
CA GLU A 165 -1.81 -3.47 -20.39
C GLU A 165 -0.95 -2.20 -20.31
N ILE A 166 0.26 -2.30 -20.85
CA ILE A 166 1.14 -1.17 -21.07
C ILE A 166 0.56 -0.37 -22.24
N VAL A 167 -0.30 0.57 -21.89
CA VAL A 167 -0.68 1.62 -22.82
C VAL A 167 0.07 2.87 -22.42
N THR A 168 1.19 3.10 -23.09
CA THR A 168 1.90 4.37 -22.97
C THR A 168 1.25 5.37 -23.92
N GLU A 169 0.29 6.15 -23.42
CA GLU A 169 -0.21 7.31 -24.15
C GLU A 169 0.75 8.50 -24.01
N PRO A 170 0.95 9.33 -25.06
CA PRO A 170 1.78 10.51 -24.97
C PRO A 170 1.41 11.40 -23.77
N GLY A 171 2.41 11.78 -22.96
CA GLY A 171 2.20 12.58 -21.76
C GLY A 171 1.85 11.79 -20.49
N SER A 172 1.78 10.46 -20.56
CA SER A 172 1.68 9.61 -19.36
C SER A 172 3.01 9.57 -18.62
N VAL A 173 2.98 9.76 -17.30
CA VAL A 173 4.09 9.42 -16.41
C VAL A 173 4.14 7.91 -16.15
N SER A 174 5.30 7.41 -15.75
CA SER A 174 5.45 6.03 -15.27
C SER A 174 4.62 5.77 -14.00
N GLU A 175 4.36 4.50 -13.67
CA GLU A 175 3.68 4.18 -12.41
C GLU A 175 4.49 4.65 -11.19
N GLU A 176 5.81 4.48 -11.23
CA GLU A 176 6.69 4.94 -10.16
C GLU A 176 6.54 6.45 -9.93
N GLU A 177 6.63 7.23 -11.01
CA GLU A 177 6.43 8.68 -10.96
C GLU A 177 5.02 9.03 -10.47
N ALA A 178 3.98 8.31 -10.90
CA ALA A 178 2.61 8.51 -10.44
C ALA A 178 2.46 8.30 -8.92
N TYR A 179 3.06 7.22 -8.38
CA TYR A 179 3.09 6.99 -6.93
C TYR A 179 3.86 8.08 -6.20
N GLN A 180 5.01 8.50 -6.72
CA GLN A 180 5.79 9.58 -6.10
C GLN A 180 5.03 10.91 -6.13
N LEU A 181 4.32 11.23 -7.21
CA LEU A 181 3.46 12.42 -7.29
C LEU A 181 2.34 12.36 -6.24
N ALA A 182 1.66 11.23 -6.11
CA ALA A 182 0.61 11.05 -5.11
C ALA A 182 1.15 11.13 -3.67
N ILE A 183 2.24 10.42 -3.37
CA ILE A 183 2.89 10.39 -2.03
C ILE A 183 3.34 11.79 -1.64
N ASN A 184 4.02 12.51 -2.53
CA ASN A 184 4.61 13.81 -2.25
C ASN A 184 3.61 14.98 -2.37
N ALA A 185 2.34 14.71 -2.73
CA ALA A 185 1.35 15.76 -2.88
C ALA A 185 1.13 16.53 -1.56
N THR A 186 1.33 17.85 -1.60
CA THR A 186 1.02 18.76 -0.48
C THR A 186 -0.10 19.75 -0.84
N GLY A 187 -0.82 19.48 -1.93
CA GLY A 187 -1.91 20.31 -2.46
C GLY A 187 -2.53 19.66 -3.71
N PRO A 188 -3.31 20.42 -4.50
CA PRO A 188 -3.88 19.95 -5.75
C PRO A 188 -2.81 19.46 -6.73
N ILE A 189 -3.06 18.32 -7.37
CA ILE A 189 -2.19 17.75 -8.39
C ILE A 189 -3.04 17.11 -9.48
N ARG A 190 -2.48 17.01 -10.69
CA ARG A 190 -3.11 16.28 -11.80
C ARG A 190 -2.02 15.65 -12.65
N PHE A 191 -2.18 14.38 -12.98
CA PHE A 191 -1.23 13.66 -13.83
C PHE A 191 -1.92 12.53 -14.59
N VAL A 192 -1.32 12.10 -15.68
CA VAL A 192 -1.80 10.97 -16.49
C VAL A 192 -0.88 9.79 -16.25
N CYS A 193 -1.43 8.63 -15.91
CA CYS A 193 -0.69 7.38 -15.83
C CYS A 193 -1.45 6.31 -16.62
N ARG A 194 -0.78 5.68 -17.59
CA ARG A 194 -1.38 4.67 -18.49
C ARG A 194 -2.68 5.14 -19.17
N GLY A 195 -2.72 6.40 -19.61
CA GLY A 195 -3.90 7.01 -20.22
C GLY A 195 -5.05 7.35 -19.27
N VAL A 196 -4.94 7.05 -17.97
CA VAL A 196 -5.90 7.45 -16.94
C VAL A 196 -5.44 8.74 -16.30
N THR A 197 -6.31 9.75 -16.23
CA THR A 197 -6.00 11.00 -15.52
C THR A 197 -6.39 10.87 -14.05
N PHE A 198 -5.47 11.15 -13.15
CA PHE A 198 -5.68 11.16 -11.70
C PHE A 198 -5.55 12.59 -11.18
N TYR A 199 -6.30 12.94 -10.15
CA TYR A 199 -6.25 14.28 -9.58
C TYR A 199 -6.55 14.36 -8.08
N LEU A 200 -5.96 15.37 -7.44
CA LEU A 200 -6.46 16.03 -6.23
C LEU A 200 -6.89 17.45 -6.60
N SER A 201 -8.08 17.88 -6.19
CA SER A 201 -8.58 19.23 -6.39
C SER A 201 -9.19 19.79 -5.11
N GLU A 202 -9.28 21.12 -4.98
CA GLU A 202 -10.02 21.79 -3.91
C GLU A 202 -11.55 21.61 -4.07
#